data_AF-A0A3D5I5P3-F1
#
_entry.id   AF-A0A3D5I5P3-F1
#
_cell.length_a   1.000
_cell.length_b   1.000
_cell.length_c   1.000
_cell.angle_alpha   90.00
_cell.angle_beta   90.00
_cell.angle_gamma   90.00
#
_symmetry.space_group_name_H-M   'P 1'
#
loop_
_entity.id
_entity.type
_entity.pdbx_description
1 polymer ?
#
loop_
_entity_poly.entity_id
_entity_poly.type
_entity_poly.pdbx_seq_one_letter_code
_entity_poly.pdbx_strand_id
1 'polypeptide(L)' 'VLSLAMLLRYSFDQGDDAELLERAVEKALDGELRTGDIMADGCTQTGTDGMIGAVLDSLDALAR' A
#
# COMPACT_ATOMS: atom_id res chain seq x y z
N VAL A 1 -3.09 1.30 6.51
CA VAL A 1 -3.64 0.52 5.38
C VAL A 1 -3.71 -0.97 5.69
N LEU A 2 -2.61 -1.64 6.08
CA LEU A 2 -2.63 -3.10 6.35
C LEU A 2 -3.63 -3.55 7.43
N SER A 3 -3.98 -2.70 8.40
CA SER A 3 -5.07 -3.00 9.36
C SER A 3 -6.44 -3.17 8.68
N LEU A 4 -6.68 -2.47 7.56
CA LEU A 4 -7.88 -2.66 6.74
C LEU A 4 -7.84 -4.02 6.03
N ALA A 5 -6.68 -4.43 5.49
CA ALA A 5 -6.50 -5.76 4.89
C ALA A 5 -6.80 -6.87 5.91
N MET A 6 -6.28 -6.74 7.14
CA MET A 6 -6.61 -7.66 8.23
C MET A 6 -8.10 -7.69 8.54
N LEU A 7 -8.78 -6.54 8.54
CA LEU A 7 -10.22 -6.46 8.77
C LEU A 7 -11.01 -7.15 7.65
N LEU A 8 -10.66 -6.95 6.38
CA LEU A 8 -11.26 -7.67 5.25
C LEU A 8 -11.08 -9.19 5.40
N ARG A 9 -9.87 -9.62 5.72
CA ARG A 9 -9.51 -11.05 5.88
C ARG A 9 -10.25 -11.70 7.04
N TYR A 10 -10.25 -11.08 8.22
CA TYR A 10 -10.71 -11.73 9.45
C TYR A 10 -12.16 -11.42 9.83
N SER A 11 -12.69 -10.25 9.43
CA SER A 11 -14.06 -9.84 9.80
C SER A 11 -15.08 -10.05 8.68
N PHE A 12 -14.64 -10.06 7.42
CA PHE A 12 -15.53 -10.15 6.26
C PHE A 12 -15.29 -11.37 5.36
N ASP A 13 -14.31 -12.22 5.68
CA ASP A 13 -13.92 -13.38 4.86
C ASP A 13 -13.55 -13.02 3.41
N GLN A 14 -13.10 -11.76 3.20
CA GLN A 14 -12.69 -11.23 1.90
C GLN A 14 -11.17 -11.36 1.75
N GLY A 15 -10.70 -12.61 1.68
CA GLY A 15 -9.27 -12.92 1.57
C GLY A 15 -8.61 -12.34 0.32
N ASP A 16 -9.30 -12.41 -0.83
CA ASP A 16 -8.78 -11.93 -2.12
C ASP A 16 -8.62 -10.40 -2.13
N ASP A 17 -9.60 -9.66 -1.59
CA ASP A 17 -9.54 -8.20 -1.47
C ASP A 17 -8.45 -7.77 -0.48
N ALA A 18 -8.26 -8.53 0.60
CA ALA A 18 -7.16 -8.30 1.54
C ALA A 18 -5.79 -8.48 0.87
N GLU A 19 -5.62 -9.56 0.10
CA GLU A 19 -4.38 -9.83 -0.63
C GLU A 19 -4.11 -8.76 -1.69
N LEU A 20 -5.14 -8.31 -2.41
CA LEU A 20 -5.01 -7.22 -3.37
C LEU A 20 -4.49 -5.94 -2.71
N LEU A 21 -5.01 -5.60 -1.52
CA LEU A 21 -4.56 -4.42 -0.77
C LEU A 21 -3.13 -4.58 -0.23
N GLU A 22 -2.78 -5.77 0.27
CA GLU A 22 -1.41 -6.11 0.70
C GLU A 22 -0.42 -5.93 -0.46
N ARG A 23 -0.73 -6.49 -1.64
CA ARG A 23 0.08 -6.35 -2.85
C ARG A 23 0.20 -4.91 -3.36
N ALA A 24 -0.86 -4.11 -3.22
CA ALA A 24 -0.81 -2.68 -3.57
C ALA A 24 0.16 -1.91 -2.67
N VAL A 25 0.21 -2.22 -1.38
CA VAL A 25 1.17 -1.62 -0.44
C VAL A 25 2.59 -2.07 -0.76
N GLU A 26 2.82 -3.36 -1.03
CA GLU A 26 4.13 -3.87 -1.46
C GLU A 26 4.62 -3.16 -2.72
N LYS A 27 3.78 -3.05 -3.74
CA LYS A 27 4.12 -2.38 -5.00
C LYS A 27 4.39 -0.88 -4.83
N ALA A 28 3.65 -0.20 -3.95
CA ALA A 28 3.93 1.19 -3.63
C ALA A 28 5.29 1.37 -2.94
N LEU A 29 5.67 0.39 -2.10
CA LEU A 29 6.99 0.35 -1.47
C LEU A 29 8.08 -0.11 -2.45
N ASP A 30 7.81 -0.87 -3.50
CA ASP A 30 8.82 -1.13 -4.54
C ASP A 30 9.21 0.13 -5.34
N GLY A 31 8.37 1.18 -5.28
CA GLY A 31 8.67 2.49 -5.83
C GLY A 31 9.69 3.29 -5.00
N GLU A 32 10.07 4.45 -5.53
CA GLU A 32 11.08 5.34 -4.95
C GLU A 32 10.54 6.24 -3.83
N LEU A 33 9.28 6.13 -3.42
CA LEU A 33 8.69 7.00 -2.39
C LEU A 33 8.74 6.36 -1.01
N ARG A 34 9.13 7.14 0.02
CA ARG A 34 9.11 6.70 1.43
C ARG A 34 8.61 7.80 2.35
N THR A 35 7.84 7.44 3.37
CA THR A 35 7.56 8.37 4.47
C THR A 35 8.82 8.55 5.32
N GLY A 36 8.89 9.66 6.07
CA GLY A 36 10.10 10.02 6.81
C GLY A 36 10.53 9.00 7.86
N ASP A 37 9.61 8.18 8.38
CA ASP A 37 9.85 7.15 9.39
C ASP A 37 10.49 5.86 8.84
N ILE A 38 10.33 5.57 7.54
CA ILE A 38 10.86 4.37 6.88
C ILE A 38 11.77 4.73 5.69
N MET A 39 12.49 5.84 5.81
CA MET A 39 13.33 6.37 4.74
C MET A 39 14.47 5.41 4.37
N ALA A 40 14.79 5.33 3.08
CA ALA A 40 15.87 4.50 2.55
C ALA A 40 16.71 5.28 1.54
N ASP A 41 17.98 4.88 1.38
CA ASP A 41 18.90 5.51 0.42
C ASP A 41 18.34 5.41 -1.01
N GLY A 42 18.44 6.51 -1.75
CA GLY A 42 17.94 6.59 -3.14
C GLY A 42 16.42 6.78 -3.26
N CYS A 43 15.66 6.80 -2.16
CA CYS A 43 14.24 7.14 -2.19
C CYS A 43 14.00 8.64 -2.00
N THR A 44 12.84 9.12 -2.43
CA THR A 44 12.31 10.48 -2.21
C THR A 44 11.34 10.48 -1.03
N GLN A 45 11.53 11.41 -0.10
CA GLN A 45 10.65 11.55 1.05
C GLN A 45 9.26 12.05 0.64
N THR A 46 8.21 11.45 1.17
CA THR A 46 6.81 11.83 0.99
C THR A 46 6.07 11.92 2.32
N GLY A 47 4.89 12.53 2.31
CA GLY A 47 3.97 12.61 3.45
C GLY A 47 2.89 11.52 3.41
N THR A 48 1.93 11.60 4.34
CA THR A 48 0.80 10.67 4.43
C THR A 48 0.00 10.61 3.14
N ASP A 49 -0.40 11.78 2.62
CA ASP A 49 -1.24 11.85 1.41
C ASP A 49 -0.50 11.32 0.18
N GLY A 50 0.80 11.61 0.06
CA GLY A 50 1.60 11.12 -1.06
C GLY A 50 1.82 9.60 -1.01
N MET A 51 2.01 9.03 0.18
CA MET A 51 2.10 7.57 0.33
C MET A 51 0.76 6.89 0.02
N ILE A 52 -0.37 7.45 0.46
CA ILE A 52 -1.70 6.92 0.11
C ILE A 52 -1.96 7.03 -1.39
N GLY A 53 -1.56 8.13 -2.03
CA GLY A 53 -1.62 8.26 -3.50
C GLY A 53 -0.90 7.12 -4.22
N ALA A 54 0.35 6.83 -3.83
CA ALA A 54 1.12 5.73 -4.42
C ALA A 54 0.46 4.35 -4.22
N VAL A 55 -0.18 4.13 -3.06
CA VAL A 55 -0.94 2.90 -2.79
C VAL A 55 -2.19 2.82 -3.66
N LEU A 56 -2.94 3.91 -3.83
CA LEU A 56 -4.12 3.95 -4.70
C LEU A 56 -3.75 3.71 -6.17
N ASP A 57 -2.70 4.36 -6.66
CA ASP A 57 -2.19 4.14 -8.03
C ASP A 57 -1.78 2.68 -8.24
N SER A 58 -1.13 2.08 -7.24
CA SER A 58 -0.73 0.67 -7.27
C SER A 58 -1.94 -0.27 -7.25
N LEU A 59 -2.96 0.05 -6.45
CA LEU A 59 -4.20 -0.70 -6.35
C LEU A 59 -4.98 -0.66 -7.67
N ASP A 60 -5.16 0.52 -8.27
CA ASP A 60 -5.82 0.71 -9.56
C ASP A 60 -5.08 -0.04 -10.68
N ALA A 61 -3.75 -0.09 -10.64
CA ALA A 61 -2.95 -0.83 -11.60
C ALA A 61 -3.05 -2.36 -11.44
N LEU A 62 -3.37 -2.87 -10.24
CA LEU A 62 -3.52 -4.30 -9.96
C LEU A 62 -4.96 -4.80 -10.13
N ALA A 63 -5.96 -3.91 -9.97
CA ALA A 63 -7.38 -4.22 -10.13
C ALA A 63 -7.86 -4.22 -11.61
N ARG A 64 -6.99 -3.81 -12.54
CA ARG A 64 -7.23 -3.86 -13.99
C ARG A 64 -6.74 -5.17 -14.59
#